data_AF-A0A183K899-F1
#
_entry.id   AF-A0A183K899-F1
#
_cell.length_a   1.000
_cell.length_b   1.000
_cell.length_c   1.000
_cell.angle_alpha   90.00
_cell.angle_beta   90.00
_cell.angle_gamma   90.00
#
_symmetry.space_group_name_H-M   'P 1'
#
loop_
_entity.id
_entity.type
_entity.pdbx_description
1 polymer ?
#
loop_
_entity_poly.entity_id
_entity_poly.type
_entity_poly.pdbx_seq_one_letter_code
_entity_poly.pdbx_strand_id
1 'polypeptide(L)'
;MIQTKGYVASNNGVLIQGLKFTEPCPERGYDFNDPTGNFMCVVPTPKECFNLCQNMGCTEWNHMNLIPSGSEEIKRYHRCRCFPEYNMCFYNYVPKIHRNFD
;
A
#
# COMPACT_ATOMS: atom_id res chain seq x y z
N MET A 1 -2.79 32.71 14.70
CA MET A 1 -1.46 32.37 14.14
C MET A 1 -1.46 30.89 13.82
N ILE A 2 -1.71 30.53 12.55
CA ILE A 2 -1.77 29.14 12.11
C ILE A 2 -0.34 28.76 11.70
N GLN A 3 0.34 27.97 12.53
CA GLN A 3 1.64 27.40 12.17
C GLN A 3 1.41 26.35 11.09
N THR A 4 1.65 26.72 9.84
CA THR A 4 1.90 25.80 8.73
C THR A 4 3.15 24.99 9.05
N LYS A 5 2.97 23.81 9.64
CA LYS A 5 4.04 22.80 9.70
C LYS A 5 4.36 22.42 8.26
N GLY A 6 5.44 23.00 7.74
CA GLY A 6 6.01 22.62 6.45
C GLY A 6 6.38 21.14 6.50
N TYR A 7 5.61 20.33 5.77
CA TYR A 7 6.01 18.97 5.47
C TYR A 7 7.24 19.08 4.58
N VAL A 8 8.41 18.80 5.16
CA VAL A 8 9.63 18.58 4.41
C VAL A 8 9.41 17.30 3.62
N ALA A 9 8.87 17.44 2.41
CA ALA A 9 8.90 16.42 1.38
C ALA A 9 10.36 16.23 0.98
N SER A 10 11.07 15.39 1.75
CA SER A 10 12.40 14.95 1.36
C SER A 10 12.26 14.15 0.07
N ASN A 11 12.88 14.67 -0.98
CA ASN A 11 12.77 14.26 -2.37
C ASN A 11 13.51 12.93 -2.68
N ASN A 12 13.38 11.93 -1.79
CA ASN A 12 13.92 10.59 -1.95
C ASN A 12 12.75 9.61 -2.03
N GLY A 13 12.22 9.40 -3.23
CA GLY A 13 10.99 8.65 -3.48
C GLY A 13 10.84 7.39 -2.63
N VAL A 14 9.85 7.38 -1.74
CA VAL A 14 9.20 6.19 -1.15
C VAL A 14 10.15 5.02 -0.87
N LEU A 15 11.28 5.29 -0.20
CA LEU A 15 12.22 4.23 0.10
C LEU A 15 11.69 3.41 1.27
N ILE A 16 11.53 2.11 0.99
CA ILE A 16 11.16 1.00 1.88
C ILE A 16 12.23 0.79 2.97
N GLN A 17 12.87 1.83 3.51
CA GLN A 17 13.87 1.67 4.56
C GLN A 17 13.16 1.48 5.89
N GLY A 18 13.32 0.28 6.47
CA GLY A 18 12.77 -0.07 7.78
C GLY A 18 11.33 -0.56 7.79
N LEU A 19 10.58 -0.47 6.69
CA LEU A 19 9.24 -1.05 6.62
C LEU A 19 9.31 -2.58 6.59
N LYS A 20 8.48 -3.19 7.44
CA LYS A 20 8.32 -4.62 7.57
C LYS A 20 6.85 -4.98 7.43
N PHE A 21 6.55 -5.82 6.45
CA PHE A 21 5.21 -6.31 6.16
C PHE A 21 4.99 -7.66 6.84
N THR A 22 3.80 -7.85 7.38
CA THR A 22 3.37 -9.11 8.01
C THR A 22 2.46 -9.91 7.10
N GLU A 23 2.08 -11.11 7.55
CA GLU A 23 1.06 -11.95 6.93
C GLU A 23 -0.28 -11.19 6.73
N PRO A 24 -1.20 -11.70 5.87
CA PRO A 24 -2.52 -11.10 5.73
C PRO A 24 -3.21 -10.94 7.08
N CYS A 25 -3.78 -9.76 7.33
CA CYS A 25 -4.47 -9.44 8.59
C CYS A 25 -5.81 -8.71 8.35
N PRO A 26 -6.76 -9.32 7.61
CA PRO A 26 -8.04 -8.69 7.29
C PRO A 26 -8.82 -8.23 8.54
N GLU A 27 -8.68 -8.95 9.65
CA GLU A 27 -9.32 -8.64 10.93
C GLU A 27 -8.82 -7.33 11.57
N ARG A 28 -7.68 -6.81 11.13
CA ARG A 28 -7.08 -5.55 11.62
C ARG A 28 -7.14 -4.42 10.58
N GLY A 29 -7.90 -4.61 9.50
CA GLY A 29 -8.00 -3.63 8.43
C GLY A 29 -6.68 -3.40 7.70
N TYR A 30 -5.82 -4.43 7.64
CA TYR A 30 -4.53 -4.42 6.94
C TYR A 30 -3.49 -3.40 7.43
N ASP A 31 -3.68 -2.85 8.63
CA ASP A 31 -2.74 -1.92 9.28
C ASP A 31 -2.32 -0.76 8.36
N PHE A 32 -3.27 0.05 7.92
CA PHE A 32 -2.96 1.21 7.09
C PHE A 32 -2.03 2.19 7.83
N ASN A 33 -0.98 2.63 7.14
CA ASN A 33 0.02 3.56 7.64
C ASN A 33 -0.11 4.90 6.89
N ASP A 34 -0.86 5.85 7.45
CA ASP A 34 -1.12 7.17 6.84
C ASP A 34 0.15 7.86 6.29
N PRO A 35 1.28 7.92 7.02
CA PRO A 35 2.45 8.67 6.54
C PRO A 35 3.07 8.12 5.25
N THR A 36 2.90 6.83 4.97
CA THR A 36 3.51 6.19 3.79
C THR A 36 2.47 5.73 2.76
N GLY A 37 1.21 5.67 3.16
CA GLY A 37 0.10 5.14 2.39
C GLY A 37 0.09 3.61 2.25
N ASN A 38 0.98 2.90 2.96
CA ASN A 38 1.08 1.44 2.85
C ASN A 38 0.06 0.76 3.76
N PHE A 39 -0.47 -0.36 3.29
CA PHE A 39 -1.08 -1.37 4.14
C PHE A 39 0.04 -2.30 4.62
N MET A 40 0.29 -2.35 5.93
CA MET A 40 1.47 -3.03 6.49
C MET A 40 1.32 -4.56 6.55
N CYS A 41 0.13 -5.10 6.31
CA CYS A 41 -0.06 -6.51 6.02
C CYS A 41 -0.06 -6.76 4.51
N VAL A 42 0.41 -7.94 4.07
CA VAL A 42 0.23 -8.34 2.68
C VAL A 42 -1.26 -8.49 2.35
N VAL A 43 -1.65 -8.07 1.16
CA VAL A 43 -3.02 -8.15 0.67
C VAL A 43 -3.06 -9.24 -0.40
N PRO A 44 -3.80 -10.36 -0.19
CA PRO A 44 -3.71 -11.52 -1.07
C PRO A 44 -4.17 -11.30 -2.51
N THR A 45 -5.10 -10.38 -2.77
CA THR A 45 -5.67 -10.20 -4.11
C THR A 45 -5.66 -8.72 -4.58
N PRO A 46 -5.53 -8.47 -5.89
CA PRO A 46 -5.73 -7.13 -6.47
C PRO A 46 -7.08 -6.53 -6.14
N LYS A 47 -8.17 -7.33 -6.19
CA LYS A 47 -9.54 -6.89 -5.87
C LYS A 47 -9.66 -6.36 -4.46
N GLU A 48 -9.10 -7.08 -3.50
CA GLU A 48 -9.09 -6.66 -2.11
C GLU A 48 -8.25 -5.40 -1.92
N CYS A 49 -7.07 -5.32 -2.53
CA CYS A 49 -6.26 -4.10 -2.49
C CYS A 49 -7.04 -2.91 -3.03
N PHE A 50 -7.71 -3.05 -4.17
CA PHE A 50 -8.44 -1.94 -4.77
C PHE A 50 -9.60 -1.47 -3.87
N ASN A 51 -10.35 -2.40 -3.26
CA ASN A 51 -11.41 -2.04 -2.30
C ASN A 51 -10.85 -1.29 -1.08
N LEU A 52 -9.76 -1.78 -0.49
CA LEU A 52 -9.11 -1.11 0.65
C LEU A 52 -8.66 0.31 0.27
N CYS A 53 -8.11 0.44 -0.92
CA CYS A 53 -7.56 1.68 -1.43
C CYS A 53 -8.67 2.71 -1.73
N GLN A 54 -9.82 2.26 -2.28
CA GLN A 54 -11.03 3.08 -2.45
C GLN A 54 -11.58 3.59 -1.12
N ASN A 55 -11.53 2.79 -0.05
CA ASN A 55 -11.93 3.23 1.29
C ASN A 55 -11.03 4.34 1.85
N MET A 56 -9.79 4.42 1.37
CA MET A 56 -8.84 5.50 1.71
C MET A 56 -8.93 6.69 0.74
N GLY A 57 -9.84 6.65 -0.24
CA GLY A 57 -10.03 7.72 -1.22
C GLY A 57 -9.15 7.62 -2.47
N CYS A 58 -8.38 6.53 -2.64
CA CYS A 58 -7.65 6.25 -3.87
C CYS A 58 -8.51 5.44 -4.85
N THR A 59 -8.87 6.02 -5.99
CA THR A 59 -9.79 5.39 -6.96
C THR A 59 -9.14 4.95 -8.26
N GLU A 60 -7.89 5.34 -8.53
CA GLU A 60 -7.19 5.00 -9.77
C GLU A 60 -6.30 3.77 -9.59
N TRP A 61 -6.55 2.72 -10.37
CA TRP A 61 -5.65 1.56 -10.40
C TRP A 61 -4.43 1.85 -11.26
N ASN A 62 -3.23 1.82 -10.68
CA ASN A 62 -2.02 2.15 -11.42
C ASN A 62 -1.72 1.10 -12.53
N HIS A 63 -1.47 1.55 -13.75
CA HIS A 63 -1.17 0.68 -14.89
C HIS A 63 0.11 -0.17 -14.70
N MET A 64 1.06 0.27 -13.88
CA MET A 64 2.28 -0.48 -13.54
C MET A 64 2.02 -1.70 -12.64
N ASN A 65 0.79 -1.88 -12.14
CA ASN A 65 0.44 -3.10 -11.40
C ASN A 65 0.44 -4.36 -12.29
N LEU A 66 0.32 -4.21 -13.62
CA LEU A 66 0.30 -5.29 -14.63
C LEU A 66 -0.77 -6.39 -14.43
N ILE A 67 -1.62 -6.25 -13.41
CA ILE A 67 -2.69 -7.17 -13.05
C ILE A 67 -3.99 -6.35 -12.96
N PRO A 68 -5.12 -6.81 -13.51
CA PRO A 68 -6.39 -6.10 -13.39
C PRO A 68 -6.83 -5.94 -11.93
N SER A 69 -7.37 -4.77 -11.59
CA SER A 69 -7.86 -4.47 -10.24
C SER A 69 -8.94 -5.45 -9.78
N GLY A 70 -9.79 -5.96 -10.67
CA GLY A 70 -10.83 -6.92 -10.33
C GLY A 70 -10.37 -8.37 -10.16
N SER A 71 -9.07 -8.66 -10.31
CA SER A 71 -8.56 -10.03 -10.23
C SER A 71 -8.65 -10.59 -8.81
N GLU A 72 -9.14 -11.83 -8.71
CA GLU A 72 -9.18 -12.63 -7.47
C GLU A 72 -7.98 -13.59 -7.35
N GLU A 73 -7.01 -13.49 -8.25
CA GLU A 73 -5.80 -14.32 -8.20
C GLU A 73 -4.98 -14.00 -6.94
N ILE A 74 -4.71 -15.05 -6.15
CA ILE A 74 -3.94 -14.93 -4.91
C ILE A 74 -2.45 -14.72 -5.21
N LYS A 75 -1.89 -13.60 -4.75
CA LYS A 75 -0.45 -13.32 -4.72
C LYS A 75 0.03 -13.15 -3.27
N ARG A 76 0.60 -14.22 -2.71
CA ARG A 76 0.97 -14.33 -1.28
C ARG A 76 1.88 -13.24 -0.71
N TYR A 77 2.64 -12.57 -1.57
CA TYR A 77 3.68 -11.64 -1.15
C TYR A 77 3.51 -10.26 -1.77
N HIS A 78 2.27 -9.78 -1.91
CA HIS A 78 2.01 -8.44 -2.43
C HIS A 78 1.46 -7.53 -1.33
N ARG A 79 1.89 -6.27 -1.38
CA ARG A 79 1.35 -5.21 -0.53
C ARG A 79 0.47 -4.31 -1.35
N CYS A 80 -0.51 -3.73 -0.66
CA CYS A 80 -1.31 -2.64 -1.18
C CYS A 80 -0.73 -1.30 -0.71
N ARG A 81 -0.88 -0.26 -1.53
CA ARG A 81 -0.56 1.13 -1.14
C ARG A 81 -1.53 2.09 -1.82
N CYS A 82 -2.18 2.93 -1.01
CA CYS A 82 -2.90 4.11 -1.50
C CYS A 82 -1.91 5.28 -1.49
N PHE A 83 -1.77 5.97 -2.61
CA PHE A 83 -0.95 7.17 -2.73
C PHE A 83 -1.87 8.37 -3.02
N PRO A 84 -2.42 9.02 -1.98
CA PRO A 84 -3.49 10.01 -2.11
C PRO A 84 -3.11 11.20 -3.01
N GLU A 85 -1.84 11.62 -3.01
CA GLU A 85 -1.34 12.74 -3.81
C GLU A 85 -1.57 12.54 -5.31
N TYR A 86 -1.65 11.29 -5.77
CA TYR A 86 -1.93 10.95 -7.16
C TYR A 86 -3.24 10.19 -7.34
N ASN A 87 -4.05 10.03 -6.28
CA ASN A 87 -5.27 9.22 -6.27
C ASN A 87 -5.04 7.76 -6.71
N MET A 88 -3.82 7.22 -6.54
CA MET A 88 -3.40 5.96 -7.15
C MET A 88 -3.28 4.80 -6.16
N CYS A 89 -3.69 3.63 -6.61
CA CYS A 89 -3.54 2.34 -5.95
C CYS A 89 -2.42 1.52 -6.57
N PHE A 90 -1.50 1.09 -5.73
CA PHE A 90 -0.39 0.23 -6.10
C PHE A 90 -0.52 -1.14 -5.45
N TYR A 91 -0.20 -2.16 -6.23
CA TYR A 91 -0.18 -3.56 -5.81
C TYR A 91 1.14 -4.18 -6.25
N ASN A 92 2.08 -4.28 -5.31
CA ASN A 92 3.46 -4.64 -5.64
C ASN A 92 3.96 -5.78 -4.77
N TYR A 93 4.86 -6.56 -5.34
CA TYR A 93 5.58 -7.58 -4.61
C TYR A 93 6.38 -6.99 -3.45
N VAL A 94 6.37 -7.68 -2.31
CA VAL A 94 7.17 -7.39 -1.12
C VAL A 94 8.41 -8.28 -1.15
N PRO A 95 9.63 -7.75 -1.32
CA PRO A 95 10.86 -8.54 -1.23
C PRO A 95 11.02 -9.21 0.14
N LYS A 96 11.69 -10.38 0.20
CA LYS A 96 11.87 -11.15 1.44
C LYS A 96 12.46 -10.33 2.59
N ILE A 97 13.41 -9.44 2.30
CA ILE A 97 14.04 -8.54 3.29
C ILE A 97 13.05 -7.62 4.02
N HIS A 98 11.87 -7.37 3.43
CA HIS A 98 10.81 -6.54 3.98
C HIS A 98 9.66 -7.36 4.58
N ARG A 99 9.79 -8.67 4.73
CA ARG A 99 8.79 -9.52 5.38
C ARG A 99 9.22 -9.85 6.81
N ASN A 100 8.25 -9.93 7.71
CA ASN A 100 8.40 -10.48 9.06
C ASN A 100 7.88 -11.93 9.16
N PHE A 101 7.72 -12.59 8.01
CA PHE A 101 7.16 -13.92 7.85
C PHE A 101 7.82 -14.60 6.64
N ASP A 102 7.64 -15.92 6.50
CA ASP A 102 8.27 -16.75 5.46
C ASP A 102 7.26 -17.49 4.58
#